data_AF-A0A2V9IQJ1-F1
#
_entry.id   AF-A0A2V9IQJ1-F1
#
_cell.length_a   1.000
_cell.length_b   1.000
_cell.length_c   1.000
_cell.angle_alpha   90.00
_cell.angle_beta   90.00
_cell.angle_gamma   90.00
#
_symmetry.space_group_name_H-M   'P 1'
#
loop_
_entity.id
_entity.type
_entity.pdbx_description
1 polymer ?
#
loop_
_entity_poly.entity_id
_entity_poly.type
_entity_poly.pdbx_seq_one_letter_code
_entity_poly.pdbx_strand_id
1 'polypeptide(L)'
;DHFTLDAPFHFAAGKSGGTTASELDEAWTSDNFPRLIAVRFQHPTPYFDDSYAVNSANDGPYGDALMTELIPYVEERFRVIRQPYARVLWGGSTGGWESLALQVYHPDLFGGAWIFFPDSVDFRRYDL
;
A
#
# COMPACT_ATOMS: atom_id res chain seq x y z
N ASP A 1 10.14 3.00 7.73
CA ASP A 1 10.97 1.82 7.47
C ASP A 1 10.26 0.96 6.43
N HIS A 2 10.95 0.55 5.36
CA HIS A 2 10.32 0.03 4.14
C HIS A 2 9.82 -1.42 4.31
N PHE A 3 10.40 -2.17 5.25
CA PHE A 3 10.20 -3.63 5.41
C PHE A 3 9.93 -4.05 6.85
N THR A 4 9.41 -3.13 7.66
CA THR A 4 9.11 -3.44 9.05
C THR A 4 7.86 -4.32 9.17
N LEU A 5 7.92 -5.28 10.09
CA LEU A 5 6.77 -6.04 10.55
C LEU A 5 5.93 -5.26 11.58
N ASP A 6 6.35 -4.04 11.93
CA ASP A 6 5.57 -3.13 12.78
C ASP A 6 4.25 -2.75 12.10
N ALA A 7 3.27 -2.38 12.92
CA ALA A 7 2.00 -1.86 12.43
C ALA A 7 2.20 -0.70 11.42
N PRO A 8 1.36 -0.62 10.37
CA PRO A 8 1.31 0.56 9.52
C PRO A 8 1.20 1.85 10.33
N PHE A 9 1.82 2.91 9.83
CA PHE A 9 1.88 4.23 10.49
C PHE A 9 2.56 4.27 11.87
N HIS A 10 3.14 3.17 12.34
CA HIS A 10 3.77 3.06 13.66
C HIS A 10 2.85 3.52 14.80
N PHE A 11 1.54 3.27 14.69
CA PHE A 11 0.60 3.51 15.79
C PHE A 11 1.09 2.75 17.03
N ALA A 12 1.41 3.48 18.09
CA ALA A 12 1.90 2.91 19.34
C ALA A 12 0.95 3.30 20.47
N ALA A 13 0.29 2.31 21.06
CA ALA A 13 -0.54 2.52 22.23
C ALA A 13 0.30 3.20 23.35
N GLY A 14 -0.02 4.45 23.67
CA GLY A 14 0.57 5.17 24.81
C GLY A 14 1.86 5.96 24.53
N LYS A 15 2.24 6.23 23.26
CA LYS A 15 3.34 7.16 22.95
C LYS A 15 2.89 8.25 21.97
N SER A 16 2.24 9.29 22.50
CA SER A 16 2.17 10.60 21.83
C SER A 16 3.55 11.28 21.95
N GLY A 17 4.35 11.25 20.89
CA GLY A 17 5.71 11.79 20.95
C GLY A 17 6.43 11.85 19.61
N GLY A 18 5.90 12.67 18.69
CA GLY A 18 6.50 13.01 17.38
C GLY A 18 5.43 13.63 16.49
N THR A 19 5.65 14.88 16.05
CA THR A 19 4.60 15.84 15.68
C THR A 19 3.63 15.42 14.56
N THR A 20 3.95 14.43 13.72
CA THR A 20 3.05 13.94 12.66
C THR A 20 2.40 12.59 12.97
N ALA A 21 3.09 11.71 13.70
CA ALA A 21 2.53 10.41 14.09
C ALA A 21 1.45 10.56 15.17
N SER A 22 1.59 11.55 16.07
CA SER A 22 0.55 11.88 17.06
C SER A 22 -0.69 12.50 16.41
N GLU A 23 -0.54 13.38 15.42
CA GLU A 23 -1.68 14.01 14.74
C GLU A 23 -2.50 12.98 13.94
N LEU A 24 -1.83 12.07 13.23
CA LEU A 24 -2.52 10.99 12.53
C LEU A 24 -3.19 10.02 13.50
N ASP A 25 -2.53 9.66 14.61
CA ASP A 25 -3.11 8.77 15.63
C ASP A 25 -4.33 9.40 16.32
N GLU A 26 -4.23 10.68 16.71
CA GLU A 26 -5.35 11.46 17.26
C GLU A 26 -6.52 11.55 16.28
N ALA A 27 -6.23 11.84 15.00
CA ALA A 27 -7.25 11.84 13.97
C ALA A 27 -7.86 10.45 13.78
N TRP A 28 -7.04 9.40 13.60
CA TRP A 28 -7.46 8.02 13.33
C TRP A 28 -8.36 7.44 14.43
N THR A 29 -8.08 7.80 15.69
CA THR A 29 -8.85 7.36 16.85
C THR A 29 -10.09 8.21 17.15
N SER A 30 -10.20 9.40 16.57
CA SER A 30 -11.35 10.29 16.76
C SER A 30 -12.67 9.70 16.26
N ASP A 31 -13.79 10.19 16.80
CA ASP A 31 -15.14 9.71 16.43
C ASP A 31 -15.52 10.03 14.98
N ASN A 32 -14.94 11.09 14.40
CA ASN A 32 -15.28 11.59 13.08
C ASN A 32 -14.39 11.03 11.96
N PHE A 33 -13.42 10.19 12.28
CA PHE A 33 -12.53 9.60 11.28
C PHE A 33 -13.15 8.33 10.67
N PRO A 34 -13.05 8.12 9.35
CA PRO A 34 -13.54 6.91 8.71
C PRO A 34 -12.93 5.66 9.34
N ARG A 35 -13.77 4.63 9.58
CA ARG A 35 -13.28 3.36 10.13
C ARG A 35 -12.59 2.57 9.02
N LEU A 36 -11.26 2.62 9.03
CA LEU A 36 -10.38 2.00 8.03
C LEU A 36 -9.55 0.88 8.68
N ILE A 37 -9.10 -0.06 7.84
CA ILE A 37 -7.96 -0.91 8.17
C ILE A 37 -6.77 -0.44 7.33
N ALA A 38 -5.60 -0.38 7.95
CA ALA A 38 -4.35 -0.14 7.26
C ALA A 38 -3.67 -1.49 7.01
N VAL A 39 -3.29 -1.76 5.77
CA VAL A 39 -2.60 -2.99 5.38
C VAL A 39 -1.32 -2.60 4.68
N ARG A 40 -0.18 -3.14 5.14
CA ARG A 40 1.09 -3.09 4.42
C ARG A 40 1.27 -4.43 3.74
N PHE A 41 1.45 -4.45 2.43
CA PHE A 41 1.78 -5.68 1.72
C PHE A 41 3.22 -6.07 2.01
N GLN A 42 3.46 -7.38 2.14
CA GLN A 42 4.79 -7.94 2.25
C GLN A 42 4.96 -8.87 1.07
N HIS A 43 5.86 -8.52 0.16
CA HIS A 43 6.08 -9.23 -1.09
C HIS A 43 7.58 -9.33 -1.45
N PRO A 44 8.44 -9.76 -0.51
CA PRO A 44 9.84 -10.02 -0.83
C PRO A 44 9.94 -11.18 -1.81
N THR A 45 10.90 -11.09 -2.73
CA THR A 45 11.25 -12.12 -3.71
C THR A 45 12.47 -12.90 -3.24
N PRO A 46 12.85 -14.00 -3.90
CA PRO A 46 14.12 -14.68 -3.61
C PRO A 46 15.37 -13.81 -3.83
N TYR A 47 15.24 -12.71 -4.57
CA TYR A 47 16.35 -11.87 -5.01
C TYR A 47 16.35 -10.48 -4.37
N PHE A 48 15.16 -9.95 -4.10
CA PHE A 48 14.94 -8.60 -3.61
C PHE A 48 13.95 -8.59 -2.45
N ASP A 49 14.01 -7.55 -1.63
CA ASP A 49 13.06 -7.32 -0.53
C ASP A 49 11.69 -6.82 -1.02
N ASP A 50 11.55 -6.61 -2.32
CA ASP A 50 10.40 -6.03 -2.99
C ASP A 50 10.22 -6.66 -4.38
N SER A 51 8.97 -6.88 -4.79
CA SER A 51 8.56 -7.42 -6.09
C SER A 51 7.99 -6.35 -7.04
N TYR A 52 8.04 -5.08 -6.65
CA TYR A 52 7.32 -3.94 -7.23
C TYR A 52 5.79 -4.10 -7.23
N ALA A 53 5.27 -5.02 -6.41
CA ALA A 53 3.87 -5.41 -6.32
C ALA A 53 3.22 -5.79 -7.68
N VAL A 54 4.02 -6.19 -8.67
CA VAL A 54 3.56 -6.55 -10.02
C VAL A 54 4.10 -7.91 -10.45
N ASN A 55 3.58 -8.44 -11.56
CA ASN A 55 4.13 -9.64 -12.17
C ASN A 55 5.41 -9.28 -12.93
N SER A 56 6.47 -10.06 -12.74
CA SER A 56 7.71 -9.92 -13.50
C SER A 56 8.20 -11.28 -14.01
N ALA A 57 8.98 -11.28 -15.09
CA ALA A 57 9.60 -12.50 -15.59
C ALA A 57 10.66 -13.06 -14.63
N ASN A 58 11.21 -12.21 -13.76
CA ASN A 58 12.32 -12.53 -12.86
C ASN A 58 11.83 -13.05 -11.50
N ASP A 59 10.76 -12.44 -10.98
CA ASP A 59 10.25 -12.69 -9.63
C ASP A 59 8.95 -13.50 -9.65
N GLY A 60 8.27 -13.56 -10.80
CA GLY A 60 7.04 -14.31 -10.98
C GLY A 60 5.77 -13.50 -10.69
N PRO A 61 4.65 -14.17 -10.40
CA PRO A 61 3.32 -13.57 -10.44
C PRO A 61 2.90 -12.91 -9.11
N TYR A 62 3.74 -12.04 -8.54
CA TYR A 62 3.43 -11.38 -7.26
C TYR A 62 2.21 -10.46 -7.35
N GLY A 63 2.02 -9.76 -8.46
CA GLY A 63 0.83 -8.94 -8.69
C GLY A 63 -0.45 -9.80 -8.63
N ASP A 64 -0.46 -10.94 -9.30
CA ASP A 64 -1.60 -11.86 -9.26
C ASP A 64 -1.85 -12.39 -7.85
N ALA A 65 -0.80 -12.80 -7.12
CA ALA A 65 -0.92 -13.26 -5.73
C ALA A 65 -1.51 -12.16 -4.82
N LEU A 66 -1.11 -10.90 -4.98
CA LEU A 66 -1.68 -9.79 -4.22
C LEU A 66 -3.17 -9.60 -4.52
N MET A 67 -3.56 -9.61 -5.80
CA MET A 67 -4.95 -9.34 -6.21
C MET A 67 -5.90 -10.51 -5.96
N THR A 68 -5.43 -11.74 -6.11
CA THR A 68 -6.28 -12.94 -6.14
C THR A 68 -6.18 -13.78 -4.87
N GLU A 69 -5.14 -13.59 -4.05
CA GLU A 69 -4.94 -14.34 -2.82
C GLU A 69 -4.95 -13.42 -1.59
N LEU A 70 -4.04 -12.45 -1.51
CA LEU A 70 -3.87 -11.63 -0.30
C LEU A 70 -5.07 -10.72 -0.03
N ILE A 71 -5.52 -9.94 -1.01
CA ILE A 71 -6.66 -9.04 -0.84
C ILE A 71 -7.92 -9.84 -0.48
N PRO A 72 -8.31 -10.90 -1.21
CA PRO A 72 -9.43 -11.74 -0.82
C PRO A 72 -9.31 -12.33 0.59
N TYR A 73 -8.12 -12.79 0.98
CA TYR A 73 -7.86 -13.32 2.33
C TYR A 73 -8.14 -12.28 3.42
N VAL A 74 -7.72 -11.02 3.22
CA VAL A 74 -8.00 -9.90 4.13
C VAL A 74 -9.50 -9.60 4.16
N GLU A 75 -10.15 -9.55 2.99
CA GLU A 75 -11.58 -9.25 2.88
C GLU A 75 -12.49 -10.30 3.53
N GLU A 76 -12.04 -11.55 3.60
CA GLU A 76 -12.75 -12.63 4.28
C GLU A 76 -12.58 -12.59 5.80
N ARG A 77 -11.45 -12.10 6.29
CA ARG A 77 -11.09 -12.12 7.71
C ARG A 77 -11.50 -10.87 8.46
N PHE A 78 -11.49 -9.74 7.78
CA PHE A 78 -11.77 -8.44 8.37
C PHE A 78 -13.05 -7.86 7.79
N ARG A 79 -13.79 -7.13 8.64
CA ARG A 79 -15.01 -6.44 8.23
C ARG A 79 -14.66 -5.21 7.40
N VAL A 80 -14.48 -5.42 6.10
CA VAL A 80 -14.18 -4.39 5.11
C VAL A 80 -15.27 -4.30 4.04
N ILE A 81 -15.30 -3.18 3.33
CA ILE A 81 -16.20 -2.97 2.20
C ILE A 81 -15.48 -3.44 0.94
N ARG A 82 -16.03 -4.47 0.27
CA ARG A 82 -15.43 -5.09 -0.92
C ARG A 82 -15.77 -4.33 -2.20
N GLN A 83 -15.62 -3.00 -2.20
CA GLN A 83 -15.94 -2.12 -3.32
C GLN A 83 -14.77 -1.20 -3.64
N PRO A 84 -14.56 -0.81 -4.92
CA PRO A 84 -13.37 -0.05 -5.31
C PRO A 84 -13.21 1.26 -4.55
N TYR A 85 -14.30 2.00 -4.34
CA TYR A 85 -14.28 3.27 -3.59
C TYR A 85 -13.79 3.13 -2.13
N ALA A 86 -13.80 1.91 -1.58
CA ALA A 86 -13.35 1.62 -0.22
C ALA A 86 -11.91 1.08 -0.16
N ARG A 87 -11.23 0.96 -1.31
CA ARG A 87 -9.82 0.56 -1.41
C ARG A 87 -9.01 1.71 -1.94
N VAL A 88 -8.12 2.24 -1.11
CA VAL A 88 -7.25 3.36 -1.44
C VAL A 88 -5.81 2.94 -1.21
N LEU A 89 -4.94 3.25 -2.16
CA LEU A 89 -3.51 2.97 -2.09
C LEU A 89 -2.76 4.19 -1.57
N TRP A 90 -1.61 3.96 -0.94
CA TRP A 90 -0.67 5.02 -0.60
C TRP A 90 0.75 4.48 -0.61
N GLY A 91 1.69 5.32 -1.04
CA GLY A 91 3.10 4.97 -0.98
C GLY A 91 4.03 6.09 -1.43
N GLY A 92 5.29 5.97 -1.01
CA GLY A 92 6.37 6.88 -1.34
C GLY A 92 7.52 6.18 -2.06
N SER A 93 8.28 6.89 -2.92
CA SER A 93 9.41 6.32 -3.68
C SER A 93 8.96 5.09 -4.50
N THR A 94 9.55 3.91 -4.28
CA THR A 94 9.12 2.65 -4.89
C THR A 94 7.65 2.36 -4.60
N GLY A 95 7.21 2.43 -3.34
CA GLY A 95 5.80 2.27 -3.00
C GLY A 95 4.86 3.31 -3.64
N GLY A 96 5.39 4.49 -3.99
CA GLY A 96 4.65 5.51 -4.76
C GLY A 96 4.44 5.07 -6.21
N TRP A 97 5.47 4.49 -6.81
CA TRP A 97 5.37 3.88 -8.14
C TRP A 97 4.40 2.68 -8.12
N GLU A 98 4.50 1.81 -7.12
CA GLU A 98 3.60 0.64 -6.97
C GLU A 98 2.15 1.08 -6.82
N SER A 99 1.88 2.05 -5.94
CA SER A 99 0.54 2.59 -5.73
C SER A 99 -0.06 3.14 -7.02
N LEU A 100 0.75 3.81 -7.85
CA LEU A 100 0.34 4.27 -9.16
C LEU A 100 0.09 3.10 -10.12
N ALA A 101 1.02 2.16 -10.22
CA ALA A 101 0.93 1.01 -11.11
C ALA A 101 -0.33 0.19 -10.82
N LEU A 102 -0.58 -0.12 -9.55
CA LEU A 102 -1.76 -0.87 -9.13
C LEU A 102 -3.07 -0.12 -9.42
N GLN A 103 -3.11 1.20 -9.21
CA GLN A 103 -4.29 2.01 -9.56
C GLN A 103 -4.56 2.02 -11.06
N VAL A 104 -3.51 2.04 -11.89
CA VAL A 104 -3.60 2.06 -13.36
C VAL A 104 -3.97 0.69 -13.92
N TYR A 105 -3.37 -0.39 -13.40
CA TYR A 105 -3.59 -1.76 -13.88
C TYR A 105 -4.88 -2.39 -13.34
N HIS A 106 -5.36 -1.94 -12.17
CA HIS A 106 -6.56 -2.49 -11.52
C HIS A 106 -7.56 -1.38 -11.12
N PRO A 107 -8.03 -0.54 -12.06
CA PRO A 107 -8.91 0.59 -11.76
C PRO A 107 -10.29 0.15 -11.25
N ASP A 108 -10.71 -1.07 -11.60
CA ASP A 108 -11.97 -1.66 -11.11
C ASP A 108 -11.82 -2.30 -9.72
N LEU A 109 -10.61 -2.34 -9.16
CA LEU A 109 -10.35 -2.87 -7.82
C LEU A 109 -10.04 -1.77 -6.80
N PHE A 110 -9.29 -0.74 -7.20
CA PHE A 110 -8.89 0.40 -6.37
C PHE A 110 -9.57 1.70 -6.80
N GLY A 111 -10.13 2.43 -5.83
CA GLY A 111 -10.88 3.67 -6.05
C GLY A 111 -10.06 4.95 -5.94
N GLY A 112 -8.77 4.85 -5.61
CA GLY A 112 -7.86 5.98 -5.57
C GLY A 112 -6.48 5.62 -5.02
N ALA A 113 -5.51 6.51 -5.26
CA ALA A 113 -4.16 6.40 -4.75
C ALA A 113 -3.60 7.76 -4.31
N TRP A 114 -2.88 7.79 -3.19
CA TRP A 114 -2.07 8.92 -2.75
C TRP A 114 -0.60 8.61 -3.00
N ILE A 115 -0.03 9.26 -4.02
CA ILE A 115 1.29 8.95 -4.54
C ILE A 115 2.27 10.04 -4.12
N PHE A 116 3.34 9.66 -3.43
CA PHE A 116 4.35 10.58 -2.93
C PHE A 116 5.70 10.32 -3.60
N PHE A 117 6.27 11.33 -4.25
CA PHE A 117 7.64 11.30 -4.80
C PHE A 117 8.04 9.93 -5.43
N PRO A 118 7.28 9.42 -6.42
CA PRO A 118 7.43 8.05 -6.90
C PRO A 118 8.73 7.85 -7.68
N ASP A 119 9.16 6.59 -7.81
CA ASP A 119 10.15 6.21 -8.81
C ASP A 119 9.67 6.59 -10.23
N SER A 120 10.59 6.65 -11.19
CA SER A 120 10.28 7.15 -12.54
C SER A 120 9.17 6.33 -13.21
N VAL A 121 8.12 7.02 -13.67
CA VAL A 121 6.94 6.42 -14.30
C VAL A 121 7.06 6.33 -15.83
N ASP A 122 8.09 6.98 -16.38
CA ASP A 122 8.36 7.06 -17.80
C ASP A 122 9.86 7.32 -18.02
N PHE A 123 10.43 6.67 -19.03
CA PHE A 123 11.85 6.75 -19.34
C PHE A 123 12.19 7.61 -20.55
N ARG A 124 11.20 8.19 -21.25
CA ARG A 124 11.43 9.04 -22.44
C ARG A 124 12.37 10.22 -22.21
N ARG A 125 12.52 10.67 -20.95
CA ARG A 125 13.48 11.73 -20.59
C ARG A 125 14.94 11.24 -20.56
N TYR A 126 15.16 9.94 -20.49
CA TYR A 126 16.48 9.32 -20.36
C TYR A 126 17.00 8.71 -21.67
N ASP A 127 16.32 8.95 -22.80
CA ASP A 127 16.63 8.37 -24.12
C ASP A 127 16.77 6.82 -24.10
N LEU A 128 15.98 6.16 -23.25
CA LEU A 128 15.85 4.70 -23.14
C LEU A 128 14.56 4.20 -23.79
#